data_AF-A0A3Q9JKA9-F1
#
_entry.id   AF-A0A3Q9JKA9-F1
#
_cell.length_a   1.000
_cell.length_b   1.000
_cell.length_c   1.000
_cell.angle_alpha   90.00
_cell.angle_beta   90.00
_cell.angle_gamma   90.00
#
_symmetry.space_group_name_H-M   'P 1'
#
loop_
_entity.id
_entity.type
_entity.pdbx_description
1 polymer ?
#
loop_
_entity_poly.entity_id
_entity_poly.type
_entity_poly.pdbx_seq_one_letter_code
_entity_poly.pdbx_strand_id
1 'polypeptide(L)'
;MQYAEAQKRLGVTKKQFNQLINAYHFPEAKRPGYDFIKWQFSKESIEHYLRCLFKNKTPIQEEAVTIAEAMKVVGGSVRPALPKLLESIKEGFISVTIQRDNYKNIKSLRVSREQLKQWIVDNDDMKDYLTIPQVAKLLNINQEIAYQLVNIGLITCQLDNNSKKRFVSETFLELFTKEYVFLSEIAKAIRITSRTLITYLAKKEIYPIDHLSDKKLRLKVFSRESLKEIIILKDIV
;
A
#
# COMPACT_ATOMS: atom_id res chain seq x y z
N MET A 1 -26.63 16.27 16.92
CA MET A 1 -25.69 15.55 17.81
C MET A 1 -24.30 16.11 17.62
N GLN A 2 -23.54 16.25 18.70
CA GLN A 2 -22.14 16.71 18.64
C GLN A 2 -21.20 15.55 18.27
N TYR A 3 -19.98 15.89 17.83
CA TYR A 3 -18.93 14.91 17.47
C TYR A 3 -18.77 13.75 18.46
N ALA A 4 -18.62 14.03 19.76
CA ALA A 4 -18.38 13.00 20.78
C ALA A 4 -19.57 12.05 20.96
N GLU A 5 -20.79 12.58 20.81
CA GLU A 5 -22.03 11.82 20.90
C GLU A 5 -22.18 10.89 19.69
N ALA A 6 -21.98 11.40 18.48
CA ALA A 6 -21.99 10.60 17.25
C ALA A 6 -20.90 9.52 17.26
N GLN A 7 -19.68 9.87 17.67
CA GLN A 7 -18.56 8.94 17.82
C GLN A 7 -18.91 7.79 18.79
N LYS A 8 -19.46 8.14 19.97
CA LYS A 8 -19.87 7.16 20.98
C LYS A 8 -21.00 6.26 20.46
N ARG A 9 -21.98 6.84 19.76
CA ARG A 9 -23.12 6.10 19.19
C ARG A 9 -22.71 5.07 18.15
N LEU A 10 -21.76 5.43 17.28
CA LEU A 10 -21.17 4.54 16.27
C LEU A 10 -20.22 3.50 16.87
N GLY A 11 -19.67 3.76 18.06
CA GLY A 11 -18.73 2.85 18.72
C GLY A 11 -17.35 2.85 18.08
N VAL A 12 -16.90 3.97 17.52
CA VAL A 12 -15.59 4.08 16.84
C VAL A 12 -14.61 4.95 17.64
N THR A 13 -13.32 4.79 17.37
CA THR A 13 -12.29 5.71 17.89
C THR A 13 -12.34 7.06 17.16
N LYS A 14 -11.72 8.10 17.72
CA LYS A 14 -11.59 9.42 17.07
C LYS A 14 -10.94 9.33 15.67
N LYS A 15 -9.88 8.52 15.54
CA LYS A 15 -9.18 8.30 14.26
C LYS A 15 -10.10 7.66 13.23
N GLN A 16 -10.81 6.60 13.61
CA GLN A 16 -11.77 5.92 12.74
C GLN A 16 -12.94 6.83 12.35
N PHE A 17 -13.47 7.62 13.28
CA PHE A 17 -14.57 8.53 12.98
C PHE A 17 -14.15 9.61 11.97
N ASN A 18 -12.95 10.17 12.12
CA ASN A 18 -12.39 11.08 11.12
C ASN A 18 -12.21 10.42 9.74
N GLN A 19 -11.84 9.13 9.69
CA GLN A 19 -11.79 8.41 8.41
C GLN A 19 -13.17 8.33 7.74
N LEU A 20 -14.24 8.06 8.50
CA LEU A 20 -15.61 8.02 7.96
C LEU A 20 -16.09 9.39 7.46
N ILE A 21 -15.77 10.45 8.20
CA ILE A 21 -16.09 11.83 7.81
C ILE A 21 -15.35 12.20 6.51
N ASN A 22 -14.05 11.92 6.44
CA ASN A 22 -13.22 12.21 5.27
C ASN A 22 -13.62 11.39 4.04
N ALA A 23 -14.19 10.20 4.24
CA ALA A 23 -14.74 9.35 3.20
C ALA A 23 -16.21 9.65 2.89
N TYR A 24 -16.76 10.77 3.38
CA TYR A 24 -18.12 11.24 3.07
C TYR A 24 -19.26 10.28 3.44
N HIS A 25 -19.08 9.42 4.45
CA HIS A 25 -20.16 8.56 4.96
C HIS A 25 -21.31 9.36 5.61
N PHE A 26 -21.08 10.64 5.92
CA PHE A 26 -22.07 11.57 6.49
C PHE A 26 -22.09 12.88 5.70
N PRO A 27 -22.67 12.90 4.49
CA PRO A 27 -22.61 14.07 3.61
C PRO A 27 -23.33 15.30 4.19
N GLU A 28 -24.35 15.08 5.01
CA GLU A 28 -25.13 16.15 5.69
C GLU A 28 -24.43 16.73 6.93
N ALA A 29 -23.25 16.21 7.30
CA ALA A 29 -22.54 16.67 8.48
C ALA A 29 -22.06 18.12 8.29
N LYS A 30 -22.40 19.00 9.25
CA LYS A 30 -21.96 20.40 9.21
C LYS A 30 -20.56 20.51 9.80
N ARG A 31 -19.63 20.98 8.97
CA ARG A 31 -18.24 21.29 9.36
C ARG A 31 -18.22 22.44 10.37
N PRO A 32 -17.28 22.45 11.32
CA PRO A 32 -17.02 23.63 12.14
C PRO A 32 -16.72 24.83 11.25
N GLY A 33 -17.28 25.98 11.60
CA GLY A 33 -17.18 27.23 10.85
C GLY A 33 -17.72 28.38 11.69
N TYR A 34 -18.16 29.46 11.04
CA TYR A 34 -18.68 30.65 11.73
C TYR A 34 -19.90 30.35 12.60
N ASP A 35 -20.82 29.53 12.12
CA ASP A 35 -22.08 29.23 12.83
C ASP A 35 -21.93 28.15 13.92
N PHE A 36 -20.86 27.35 13.88
CA PHE A 36 -20.67 26.21 14.77
C PHE A 36 -19.21 25.96 15.11
N ILE A 37 -18.89 25.94 16.41
CA ILE A 37 -17.52 25.69 16.91
C ILE A 37 -17.11 24.21 16.75
N LYS A 38 -18.07 23.29 16.62
CA LYS A 38 -17.86 21.84 16.56
C LYS A 38 -18.68 21.21 15.43
N TRP A 39 -18.20 20.07 14.94
CA TRP A 39 -18.94 19.24 13.97
C TRP A 39 -20.35 18.92 14.49
N GLN A 40 -21.34 19.08 13.62
CA GLN A 40 -22.73 18.74 13.90
C GLN A 40 -23.20 17.63 12.97
N PHE A 41 -23.85 16.62 13.56
CA PHE A 41 -24.41 15.48 12.86
C PHE A 41 -25.91 15.39 13.10
N SER A 42 -26.67 15.06 12.06
CA SER A 42 -28.07 14.67 12.21
C SER A 42 -28.14 13.34 12.98
N LYS A 43 -29.00 13.29 14.01
CA LYS A 43 -29.27 12.04 14.73
C LYS A 43 -29.85 11.00 13.80
N GLU A 44 -30.81 11.40 12.96
CA GLU A 44 -31.47 10.54 11.97
C GLU A 44 -30.43 9.96 11.00
N SER A 45 -29.49 10.77 10.52
CA SER A 45 -28.43 10.31 9.61
C SER A 45 -27.54 9.23 10.25
N ILE A 46 -27.13 9.42 11.51
CA ILE A 46 -26.33 8.43 12.25
C ILE A 46 -27.11 7.13 12.50
N GLU A 47 -28.38 7.24 12.89
CA GLU A 47 -29.24 6.07 13.12
C GLU A 47 -29.54 5.33 11.80
N HIS A 48 -29.83 6.06 10.73
CA HIS A 48 -30.02 5.51 9.39
C HIS A 48 -28.78 4.76 8.91
N TYR A 49 -27.60 5.37 9.07
CA TYR A 49 -26.32 4.74 8.73
C TYR A 49 -26.15 3.39 9.46
N LEU A 50 -26.42 3.35 10.77
CA LEU A 50 -26.39 2.10 11.52
C LEU A 50 -27.42 1.10 10.99
N ARG A 51 -28.69 1.52 10.77
CA ARG A 51 -29.73 0.63 10.22
C ARG A 51 -29.29 -0.02 8.91
N CYS A 52 -28.64 0.71 8.02
CA CYS A 52 -28.13 0.17 6.75
C CYS A 52 -27.04 -0.87 6.97
N LEU A 53 -26.10 -0.66 7.91
CA LEU A 53 -25.08 -1.66 8.25
C LEU A 53 -25.68 -2.97 8.79
N PHE A 54 -26.81 -2.91 9.48
CA PHE A 54 -27.49 -4.09 10.04
C PHE A 54 -28.59 -4.67 9.14
N LYS A 55 -28.80 -4.11 7.93
CA LYS A 55 -29.90 -4.51 7.03
C LYS A 55 -29.76 -5.96 6.58
N ASN A 56 -28.55 -6.36 6.19
CA ASN A 56 -28.24 -7.69 5.64
C ASN A 56 -27.62 -8.59 6.71
N LYS A 57 -28.26 -8.66 7.88
CA LYS A 57 -27.82 -9.55 8.97
C LYS A 57 -28.08 -11.02 8.59
N THR A 58 -27.07 -11.86 8.81
CA THR A 58 -27.14 -13.31 8.59
C THR A 58 -27.06 -14.07 9.92
N PRO A 59 -27.47 -15.36 9.97
CA PRO A 59 -27.30 -16.20 11.15
C PRO A 59 -25.85 -16.24 11.62
N ILE A 60 -25.64 -16.53 12.91
CA ILE A 60 -24.29 -16.60 13.50
C ILE A 60 -23.44 -17.59 12.70
N GLN A 61 -22.28 -17.12 12.24
CA GLN A 61 -21.27 -17.93 11.55
C GLN A 61 -20.17 -18.29 12.54
N GLU A 62 -19.75 -19.56 12.56
CA GLU A 62 -18.71 -20.06 13.49
C GLU A 62 -17.35 -19.35 13.27
N GLU A 63 -17.03 -18.97 12.02
CA GLU A 63 -15.77 -18.30 11.66
C GLU A 63 -15.90 -16.79 11.43
N ALA A 64 -16.65 -16.09 12.29
CA ALA A 64 -16.83 -14.65 12.17
C ALA A 64 -15.81 -13.83 13.00
N VAL A 65 -15.21 -12.80 12.39
CA VAL A 65 -14.28 -11.86 13.06
C VAL A 65 -14.92 -10.51 13.28
N THR A 66 -14.54 -9.84 14.37
CA THR A 66 -14.94 -8.45 14.63
C THR A 66 -14.34 -7.50 13.60
N ILE A 67 -14.97 -6.33 13.40
CA ILE A 67 -14.37 -5.25 12.58
C ILE A 67 -12.97 -4.87 13.10
N ALA A 68 -12.74 -4.88 14.40
CA ALA A 68 -11.43 -4.57 14.98
C ALA A 68 -10.35 -5.59 14.57
N GLU A 69 -10.68 -6.87 14.56
CA GLU A 69 -9.79 -7.94 14.08
C GLU A 69 -9.58 -7.85 12.56
N ALA A 70 -10.65 -7.60 11.80
CA ALA A 70 -10.56 -7.39 10.35
C ALA A 70 -9.57 -6.26 10.02
N MET A 71 -9.65 -5.12 10.73
CA MET A 71 -8.74 -3.99 10.50
C MET A 71 -7.27 -4.30 10.78
N LYS A 72 -6.95 -5.29 11.63
CA LYS A 72 -5.56 -5.72 11.86
C LYS A 72 -4.97 -6.41 10.64
N VAL A 73 -5.79 -7.14 9.89
CA VAL A 73 -5.37 -7.90 8.70
C VAL A 73 -5.40 -7.00 7.46
N VAL A 74 -6.47 -6.22 7.30
CA VAL A 74 -6.73 -5.43 6.08
C VAL A 74 -5.79 -4.21 5.95
N GLY A 75 -5.37 -3.62 7.07
CA GLY A 75 -4.76 -2.28 7.07
C GLY A 75 -3.46 -2.13 6.26
N GLY A 76 -2.83 -3.23 5.84
CA GLY A 76 -1.68 -3.22 4.94
C GLY A 76 -2.04 -3.02 3.46
N SER A 77 -3.12 -3.67 3.01
CA SER A 77 -3.47 -3.86 1.59
C SER A 77 -4.53 -2.89 1.08
N VAL A 78 -5.58 -2.61 1.87
CA VAL A 78 -6.73 -1.79 1.42
C VAL A 78 -6.74 -0.43 2.11
N ARG A 79 -6.88 0.67 1.36
CA ARG A 79 -6.82 2.04 1.88
C ARG A 79 -7.90 2.96 1.27
N PRO A 80 -8.72 3.65 2.08
CA PRO A 80 -8.88 3.53 3.52
C PRO A 80 -9.73 2.29 3.90
N ALA A 81 -9.13 1.35 4.64
CA ALA A 81 -9.73 0.05 4.98
C ALA A 81 -11.13 0.12 5.61
N LEU A 82 -11.27 0.86 6.73
CA LEU A 82 -12.53 0.87 7.49
C LEU A 82 -13.69 1.49 6.70
N PRO A 83 -13.56 2.70 6.11
CA PRO A 83 -14.61 3.27 5.27
C PRO A 83 -15.04 2.35 4.13
N LYS A 84 -14.08 1.83 3.34
CA LYS A 84 -14.37 0.90 2.24
C LYS A 84 -15.12 -0.34 2.72
N LEU A 85 -14.68 -0.95 3.82
CA LEU A 85 -15.34 -2.14 4.37
C LEU A 85 -16.79 -1.84 4.82
N LEU A 86 -17.02 -0.73 5.51
CA LEU A 86 -18.37 -0.37 5.95
C LEU A 86 -19.29 0.00 4.79
N GLU A 87 -18.75 0.58 3.72
CA GLU A 87 -19.50 0.83 2.49
C GLU A 87 -19.92 -0.50 1.83
N SER A 88 -19.00 -1.46 1.68
CA SER A 88 -19.33 -2.78 1.14
C SER A 88 -20.36 -3.54 2.00
N ILE A 89 -20.36 -3.35 3.32
CA ILE A 89 -21.41 -3.87 4.21
C ILE A 89 -22.75 -3.16 3.93
N LYS A 90 -22.75 -1.84 3.79
CA LYS A 90 -23.94 -1.01 3.53
C LYS A 90 -24.61 -1.38 2.20
N GLU A 91 -23.80 -1.63 1.17
CA GLU A 91 -24.23 -2.03 -0.18
C GLU A 91 -24.63 -3.52 -0.25
N GLY A 92 -24.24 -4.32 0.75
CA GLY A 92 -24.61 -5.73 0.85
C GLY A 92 -23.64 -6.70 0.19
N PHE A 93 -22.48 -6.23 -0.29
CA PHE A 93 -21.40 -7.09 -0.78
C PHE A 93 -20.79 -7.95 0.32
N ILE A 94 -20.83 -7.49 1.58
CA ILE A 94 -20.40 -8.26 2.74
C ILE A 94 -21.58 -8.43 3.69
N SER A 95 -21.86 -9.68 4.04
CA SER A 95 -22.85 -10.01 5.06
C SER A 95 -22.27 -9.85 6.45
N VAL A 96 -23.10 -9.43 7.39
CA VAL A 96 -22.70 -9.26 8.79
C VAL A 96 -23.48 -10.19 9.70
N THR A 97 -22.85 -10.60 10.78
CA THR A 97 -23.47 -11.32 11.90
C THR A 97 -23.28 -10.53 13.19
N ILE A 98 -24.14 -10.80 14.17
CA ILE A 98 -24.04 -10.23 15.52
C ILE A 98 -24.07 -11.38 16.53
N GLN A 99 -23.12 -11.38 17.47
CA GLN A 99 -23.05 -12.46 18.48
C GLN A 99 -23.85 -12.11 19.75
N ARG A 100 -24.08 -10.83 20.05
CA ARG A 100 -24.84 -10.36 21.22
C ARG A 100 -25.61 -9.08 20.90
N ASP A 101 -26.88 -9.04 21.23
CA ASP A 101 -27.83 -7.96 20.87
C ASP A 101 -27.67 -6.66 21.69
N ASN A 102 -26.80 -6.66 22.72
CA ASN A 102 -26.72 -5.54 23.67
C ASN A 102 -26.18 -4.23 23.09
N TYR A 103 -25.52 -4.26 21.93
CA TYR A 103 -24.99 -3.05 21.28
C TYR A 103 -25.22 -3.10 19.78
N LYS A 104 -26.09 -2.25 19.24
CA LYS A 104 -26.26 -2.03 17.79
C LYS A 104 -25.35 -0.89 17.31
N ASN A 105 -24.04 -1.17 17.27
CA ASN A 105 -23.01 -0.25 16.79
C ASN A 105 -21.90 -1.01 16.03
N ILE A 106 -20.92 -0.30 15.45
CA ILE A 106 -19.91 -0.93 14.58
C ILE A 106 -19.08 -2.00 15.31
N LYS A 107 -18.91 -1.91 16.63
CA LYS A 107 -18.12 -2.90 17.40
C LYS A 107 -18.78 -4.27 17.48
N SER A 108 -20.10 -4.35 17.36
CA SER A 108 -20.81 -5.63 17.42
C SER A 108 -20.89 -6.35 16.09
N LEU A 109 -20.57 -5.66 14.99
CA LEU A 109 -20.52 -6.25 13.67
C LEU A 109 -19.40 -7.28 13.60
N ARG A 110 -19.75 -8.43 13.05
CA ARG A 110 -18.81 -9.48 12.67
C ARG A 110 -18.99 -9.82 11.20
N VAL A 111 -17.89 -10.13 10.54
CA VAL A 111 -17.85 -10.52 9.12
C VAL A 111 -17.25 -11.92 9.02
N SER A 112 -17.71 -12.70 8.04
CA SER A 112 -17.09 -13.98 7.70
C SER A 112 -15.60 -13.79 7.41
N ARG A 113 -14.73 -14.67 7.94
CA ARG A 113 -13.32 -14.71 7.53
C ARG A 113 -13.17 -14.96 6.03
N GLU A 114 -14.03 -15.78 5.45
CA GLU A 114 -13.98 -16.12 4.03
C GLU A 114 -14.34 -14.92 3.15
N GLN A 115 -15.48 -14.28 3.42
CA GLN A 115 -15.88 -13.06 2.69
C GLN A 115 -14.86 -11.93 2.88
N LEU A 116 -14.26 -11.81 4.08
CA LEU A 116 -13.23 -10.82 4.33
C LEU A 116 -11.96 -11.09 3.49
N LYS A 117 -11.51 -12.34 3.38
CA LYS A 117 -10.37 -12.70 2.54
C LYS A 117 -10.63 -12.37 1.07
N GLN A 118 -11.80 -12.75 0.56
CA GLN A 118 -12.17 -12.47 -0.82
C GLN A 118 -12.22 -10.95 -1.07
N TRP A 119 -12.90 -10.22 -0.18
CA TRP A 119 -12.99 -8.76 -0.28
C TRP A 119 -11.62 -8.07 -0.25
N ILE A 120 -10.66 -8.56 0.56
CA ILE A 120 -9.28 -8.02 0.55
C ILE A 120 -8.65 -8.18 -0.83
N VAL A 121 -8.78 -9.35 -1.46
CA VAL A 121 -8.23 -9.60 -2.80
C VAL A 121 -8.86 -8.68 -3.83
N ASP A 122 -10.18 -8.51 -3.77
CA ASP A 122 -10.93 -7.68 -4.73
C ASP A 122 -10.66 -6.18 -4.57
N ASN A 123 -10.20 -5.75 -3.38
CA ASN A 123 -9.97 -4.34 -3.04
C ASN A 123 -8.50 -4.02 -2.74
N ASP A 124 -7.57 -4.92 -3.10
CA ASP A 124 -6.15 -4.76 -2.80
C ASP A 124 -5.54 -3.61 -3.61
N ASP A 125 -5.49 -2.42 -3.02
CA ASP A 125 -4.85 -1.25 -3.61
C ASP A 125 -3.31 -1.41 -3.73
N MET A 126 -2.75 -2.45 -3.10
CA MET A 126 -1.31 -2.74 -3.07
C MET A 126 -0.93 -3.94 -3.95
N LYS A 127 -1.86 -4.49 -4.75
CA LYS A 127 -1.61 -5.67 -5.58
C LYS A 127 -0.41 -5.51 -6.52
N ASP A 128 -0.24 -4.31 -7.08
CA ASP A 128 0.84 -3.99 -8.02
C ASP A 128 2.06 -3.35 -7.32
N TYR A 129 2.09 -3.37 -5.99
CA TYR A 129 3.14 -2.75 -5.19
C TYR A 129 3.98 -3.78 -4.43
N LEU A 130 5.29 -3.63 -4.56
CA LEU A 130 6.31 -4.47 -3.97
C LEU A 130 6.95 -3.76 -2.78
N THR A 131 7.18 -4.50 -1.70
CA THR A 131 8.05 -4.05 -0.61
C THR A 131 9.52 -4.10 -1.03
N ILE A 132 10.38 -3.32 -0.37
CA ILE A 132 11.83 -3.34 -0.65
C ILE A 132 12.45 -4.75 -0.59
N PRO A 133 12.10 -5.63 0.39
CA PRO A 133 12.54 -7.03 0.37
C PRO A 133 12.12 -7.82 -0.87
N GLN A 134 10.90 -7.62 -1.38
CA GLN A 134 10.42 -8.28 -2.61
C GLN A 134 11.17 -7.76 -3.83
N VAL A 135 11.39 -6.44 -3.93
CA VAL A 135 12.22 -5.83 -4.99
C VAL A 135 13.63 -6.44 -5.00
N ALA A 136 14.25 -6.56 -3.82
CA ALA A 136 15.58 -7.17 -3.71
C ALA A 136 15.61 -8.61 -4.23
N LYS A 137 14.58 -9.40 -3.91
CA LYS A 137 14.44 -10.79 -4.38
C LYS A 137 14.25 -10.85 -5.90
N LEU A 138 13.41 -10.00 -6.48
CA LEU A 138 13.15 -9.97 -7.92
C LEU A 138 14.38 -9.52 -8.72
N LEU A 139 15.13 -8.55 -8.21
CA LEU A 139 16.40 -8.11 -8.80
C LEU A 139 17.58 -9.02 -8.46
N ASN A 140 17.36 -10.09 -7.66
CA ASN A 140 18.39 -10.99 -7.18
C ASN A 140 19.60 -10.27 -6.52
N ILE A 141 19.31 -9.27 -5.70
CA ILE A 141 20.28 -8.47 -4.93
C ILE A 141 20.00 -8.55 -3.42
N ASN A 142 20.97 -8.13 -2.60
CA ASN A 142 20.72 -7.94 -1.17
C ASN A 142 19.75 -6.76 -0.92
N GLN A 143 18.90 -6.87 0.10
CA GLN A 143 17.99 -5.82 0.56
C GLN A 143 18.68 -4.47 0.79
N GLU A 144 19.89 -4.47 1.35
CA GLU A 144 20.64 -3.21 1.56
C GLU A 144 20.88 -2.45 0.25
N ILE A 145 21.12 -3.18 -0.84
CA ILE A 145 21.33 -2.60 -2.17
C ILE A 145 20.01 -2.07 -2.73
N ALA A 146 18.91 -2.81 -2.58
CA ALA A 146 17.59 -2.32 -2.96
C ALA A 146 17.24 -1.00 -2.23
N TYR A 147 17.59 -0.89 -0.93
CA TYR A 147 17.47 0.37 -0.20
C TYR A 147 18.36 1.47 -0.78
N GLN A 148 19.60 1.17 -1.18
CA GLN A 148 20.48 2.15 -1.83
C GLN A 148 19.84 2.69 -3.11
N LEU A 149 19.36 1.81 -4.01
CA LEU A 149 18.73 2.19 -5.28
C LEU A 149 17.54 3.13 -5.07
N VAL A 150 16.69 2.84 -4.09
CA VAL A 150 15.55 3.69 -3.75
C VAL A 150 16.00 5.01 -3.11
N ASN A 151 16.98 4.98 -2.21
CA ASN A 151 17.48 6.18 -1.52
C ASN A 151 18.11 7.20 -2.47
N ILE A 152 18.76 6.74 -3.54
CA ILE A 152 19.37 7.63 -4.54
C ILE A 152 18.41 7.94 -5.70
N GLY A 153 17.17 7.45 -5.66
CA GLY A 153 16.13 7.79 -6.62
C GLY A 153 16.14 7.00 -7.93
N LEU A 154 16.97 5.95 -8.06
CA LEU A 154 16.96 5.10 -9.26
C LEU A 154 15.74 4.20 -9.35
N ILE A 155 15.20 3.81 -8.20
CA ILE A 155 13.91 3.13 -8.13
C ILE A 155 12.97 4.06 -7.38
N THR A 156 11.96 4.57 -8.09
CA THR A 156 10.92 5.40 -7.48
C THR A 156 10.07 4.56 -6.52
N CYS A 157 9.82 5.08 -5.33
CA CYS A 157 8.96 4.43 -4.34
C CYS A 157 7.95 5.42 -3.76
N GLN A 158 6.81 4.89 -3.33
CA GLN A 158 5.85 5.58 -2.50
C GLN A 158 6.09 5.27 -1.03
N LEU A 159 6.01 6.30 -0.19
CA LEU A 159 6.06 6.17 1.26
C LEU A 159 4.65 5.97 1.81
N ASP A 160 4.46 4.94 2.61
CA ASP A 160 3.28 4.81 3.43
C ASP A 160 3.38 5.74 4.64
N ASN A 161 2.60 6.82 4.59
CA ASN A 161 2.51 7.81 5.65
C ASN A 161 2.13 7.22 7.03
N ASN A 162 1.45 6.07 7.08
CA ASN A 162 1.08 5.43 8.35
C ASN A 162 2.14 4.49 8.91
N SER A 163 2.91 3.80 8.06
CA SER A 163 3.84 2.75 8.51
C SER A 163 5.30 3.05 8.20
N LYS A 164 5.62 4.19 7.57
CA LYS A 164 6.95 4.55 7.02
C LYS A 164 7.54 3.49 6.08
N LYS A 165 6.73 2.54 5.61
CA LYS A 165 7.17 1.51 4.66
C LYS A 165 7.27 2.13 3.28
N ARG A 166 8.18 1.58 2.46
CA ARG A 166 8.36 1.99 1.08
C ARG A 166 7.83 0.90 0.16
N PHE A 167 7.06 1.34 -0.82
CA PHE A 167 6.41 0.50 -1.81
C PHE A 167 6.86 0.94 -3.21
N VAL A 168 7.22 -0.02 -4.04
CA VAL A 168 7.66 0.20 -5.42
C VAL A 168 6.61 -0.45 -6.31
N SER A 169 5.99 0.28 -7.21
CA SER A 169 5.07 -0.35 -8.16
C SER A 169 5.85 -1.20 -9.16
N GLU A 170 5.25 -2.29 -9.64
CA GLU A 170 5.86 -3.15 -10.65
C GLU A 170 6.30 -2.37 -11.89
N THR A 171 5.51 -1.39 -12.35
CA THR A 171 5.88 -0.49 -13.46
C THR A 171 7.21 0.23 -13.24
N PHE A 172 7.51 0.71 -12.03
CA PHE A 172 8.78 1.41 -11.77
C PHE A 172 9.95 0.43 -11.73
N LEU A 173 9.70 -0.80 -11.28
CA LEU A 173 10.71 -1.85 -11.33
C LEU A 173 11.01 -2.26 -12.78
N GLU A 174 10.00 -2.39 -13.62
CA GLU A 174 10.16 -2.66 -15.06
C GLU A 174 10.96 -1.55 -15.75
N LEU A 175 10.62 -0.28 -15.51
CA LEU A 175 11.35 0.86 -16.04
C LEU A 175 12.82 0.81 -15.62
N PHE A 176 13.11 0.53 -14.35
CA PHE A 176 14.48 0.36 -13.88
C PHE A 176 15.21 -0.74 -14.65
N THR A 177 14.60 -1.91 -14.86
CA THR A 177 15.26 -3.03 -15.58
C THR A 177 15.44 -2.75 -17.09
N LYS A 178 14.60 -1.89 -17.68
CA LYS A 178 14.71 -1.45 -19.07
C LYS A 178 15.78 -0.38 -19.27
N GLU A 179 16.03 0.46 -18.26
CA GLU A 179 16.99 1.56 -18.35
C GLU A 179 18.37 1.18 -17.82
N TYR A 180 18.42 0.29 -16.82
CA TYR A 180 19.64 -0.01 -16.09
C TYR A 180 19.96 -1.50 -16.05
N VAL A 181 21.22 -1.78 -15.79
CA VAL A 181 21.75 -3.15 -15.67
C VAL A 181 22.89 -3.19 -14.67
N PHE A 182 23.01 -4.29 -13.92
CA PHE A 182 24.11 -4.47 -12.99
C PHE A 182 25.36 -4.97 -13.71
N LEU A 183 26.53 -4.41 -13.36
CA LEU A 183 27.83 -4.84 -13.90
C LEU A 183 28.06 -6.34 -13.72
N SER A 184 27.64 -6.90 -12.58
CA SER A 184 27.77 -8.33 -12.27
C SER A 184 26.94 -9.21 -13.19
N GLU A 185 25.77 -8.74 -13.66
CA GLU A 185 24.94 -9.50 -14.60
C GLU A 185 25.60 -9.56 -15.97
N ILE A 186 26.11 -8.42 -16.45
CA ILE A 186 26.84 -8.34 -17.71
C ILE A 186 28.09 -9.21 -17.67
N ALA A 187 28.90 -9.07 -16.61
CA ALA A 187 30.14 -9.82 -16.43
C ALA A 187 29.88 -11.33 -16.44
N LYS A 188 28.80 -11.78 -15.78
CA LYS A 188 28.37 -13.18 -15.78
C LYS A 188 27.95 -13.65 -17.18
N ALA A 189 27.19 -12.84 -17.92
CA ALA A 189 26.71 -13.17 -19.25
C ALA A 189 27.86 -13.37 -20.26
N ILE A 190 28.89 -12.51 -20.23
CA ILE A 190 30.08 -12.61 -21.10
C ILE A 190 31.21 -13.46 -20.50
N ARG A 191 31.00 -14.08 -19.33
CA ARG A 191 31.95 -14.97 -18.63
C ARG A 191 33.31 -14.33 -18.31
N ILE A 192 33.32 -13.05 -17.93
CA ILE A 192 34.53 -12.37 -17.41
C ILE A 192 34.30 -11.86 -15.99
N THR A 193 35.37 -11.44 -15.31
CA THR A 193 35.24 -10.85 -13.97
C THR A 193 34.70 -9.43 -14.05
N SER A 194 33.95 -9.00 -13.03
CA SER A 194 33.48 -7.60 -12.92
C SER A 194 34.66 -6.60 -12.93
N ARG A 195 35.82 -6.98 -12.39
CA ARG A 195 37.05 -6.16 -12.42
C ARG A 195 37.56 -5.98 -13.85
N THR A 196 37.59 -7.04 -14.64
CA THR A 196 37.98 -6.95 -16.05
C THR A 196 37.01 -6.08 -16.84
N LEU A 197 35.71 -6.28 -16.64
CA LEU A 197 34.68 -5.52 -17.34
C LEU A 197 34.71 -4.02 -17.01
N ILE A 198 34.83 -3.66 -15.73
CA ILE A 198 34.86 -2.24 -15.35
C ILE A 198 36.10 -1.52 -15.90
N THR A 199 37.26 -2.17 -15.92
CA THR A 199 38.47 -1.59 -16.54
C THR A 199 38.30 -1.43 -18.05
N TYR A 200 37.65 -2.39 -18.72
CA TYR A 200 37.35 -2.29 -20.14
C TYR A 200 36.39 -1.13 -20.45
N LEU A 201 35.31 -0.98 -19.69
CA LEU A 201 34.34 0.10 -19.86
C LEU A 201 34.96 1.48 -19.58
N ALA A 202 35.79 1.59 -18.54
CA ALA A 202 36.47 2.84 -18.22
C ALA A 202 37.45 3.31 -19.33
N LYS A 203 38.13 2.39 -20.02
CA LYS A 203 38.96 2.73 -21.20
C LYS A 203 38.16 3.29 -22.37
N LYS A 204 36.85 3.07 -22.38
CA LYS A 204 35.91 3.62 -23.35
C LYS A 204 35.11 4.80 -22.77
N GLU A 205 35.56 5.35 -21.64
CA GLU A 205 34.93 6.46 -20.94
C GLU A 205 33.47 6.18 -20.52
N ILE A 206 33.12 4.90 -20.35
CA ILE A 206 31.80 4.49 -19.85
C ILE A 206 31.93 4.18 -18.37
N TYR A 207 31.20 4.94 -17.57
CA TYR A 207 31.25 4.87 -16.12
C TYR A 207 29.90 4.46 -15.54
N PRO A 208 29.87 3.86 -14.33
CA PRO A 208 28.63 3.59 -13.65
C PRO A 208 27.91 4.90 -13.30
N ILE A 209 26.59 4.83 -13.10
CA ILE A 209 25.74 6.00 -12.83
C ILE A 209 26.12 6.77 -11.56
N ASP A 210 26.82 6.13 -10.62
CA ASP A 210 27.30 6.73 -9.38
C ASP A 210 28.71 7.36 -9.52
N HIS A 211 29.27 7.43 -10.73
CA HIS A 211 30.66 7.88 -10.95
C HIS A 211 30.93 9.29 -10.46
N LEU A 212 29.98 10.22 -10.66
CA LEU A 212 30.08 11.60 -10.18
C LEU A 212 29.39 11.84 -8.84
N SER A 213 28.73 10.81 -8.27
CA SER A 213 28.04 10.94 -6.99
C SER A 213 29.00 10.78 -5.81
N ASP A 214 28.83 11.59 -4.76
CA ASP A 214 29.51 11.41 -3.48
C ASP A 214 29.08 10.10 -2.77
N LYS A 215 27.87 9.62 -3.09
CA LYS A 215 27.31 8.38 -2.53
C LYS A 215 27.50 7.24 -3.51
N LYS A 216 28.63 6.55 -3.43
CA LYS A 216 28.90 5.37 -4.25
C LYS A 216 27.96 4.21 -3.89
N LEU A 217 27.39 3.60 -4.93
CA LEU A 217 26.69 2.33 -4.85
C LEU A 217 27.70 1.20 -4.65
N ARG A 218 27.32 0.23 -3.81
CA ARG A 218 28.10 -1.00 -3.60
C ARG A 218 28.10 -1.88 -4.85
N LEU A 219 26.94 -2.04 -5.48
CA LEU A 219 26.85 -2.66 -6.80
C LEU A 219 26.96 -1.60 -7.88
N LYS A 220 27.77 -1.88 -8.90
CA LYS A 220 27.91 -0.97 -10.04
C LYS A 220 26.77 -1.17 -11.00
N VAL A 221 26.07 -0.08 -11.27
CA VAL A 221 24.89 -0.02 -12.14
C VAL A 221 25.24 0.89 -13.31
N PHE A 222 24.91 0.46 -14.51
CA PHE A 222 25.13 1.19 -15.75
C PHE A 222 23.79 1.46 -16.43
N SER A 223 23.72 2.59 -17.14
CA SER A 223 22.64 2.79 -18.11
C SER A 223 22.84 1.80 -19.26
N ARG A 224 21.76 1.16 -19.70
CA ARG A 224 21.79 0.31 -20.88
C ARG A 224 22.13 1.11 -22.13
N GLU A 225 21.69 2.36 -22.20
CA GLU A 225 21.97 3.26 -23.31
C GLU A 225 23.47 3.49 -23.51
N SER A 226 24.23 3.70 -22.43
CA SER A 226 25.68 3.92 -22.53
C SER A 226 26.46 2.68 -22.96
N LEU A 227 25.83 1.51 -22.99
CA LEU A 227 26.45 0.24 -23.35
C LEU A 227 26.07 -0.25 -24.75
N LYS A 228 25.11 0.39 -25.44
CA LYS A 228 24.61 -0.04 -26.77
C LYS A 228 25.69 -0.14 -27.83
N GLU A 229 26.67 0.75 -27.81
CA GLU A 229 27.77 0.80 -28.79
C GLU A 229 28.89 -0.21 -28.50
N ILE A 230 28.76 -1.01 -27.43
CA ILE A 230 29.77 -1.98 -27.04
C ILE A 230 29.51 -3.31 -27.74
N ILE A 231 30.35 -3.61 -28.74
CA ILE A 231 30.22 -4.80 -29.59
C ILE A 231 30.06 -6.09 -28.78
N ILE A 232 30.85 -6.29 -27.72
CA ILE A 232 30.79 -7.51 -26.89
C ILE A 232 29.51 -7.63 -26.05
N LEU A 233 28.67 -6.58 -26.01
CA LEU A 233 27.44 -6.50 -25.22
C LEU A 233 26.16 -6.43 -26.07
N LYS A 234 26.25 -6.44 -27.41
CA LYS A 234 25.11 -6.24 -28.32
C LYS A 234 23.94 -7.21 -28.11
N ASP A 235 24.20 -8.43 -27.63
CA ASP A 235 23.17 -9.45 -27.39
C ASP A 235 22.66 -9.47 -25.93
N ILE A 236 23.16 -8.58 -25.08
CA ILE A 236 22.91 -8.56 -23.63
C ILE A 236 22.18 -7.28 -23.20
N VAL A 237 22.45 -6.17 -23.89
CA VAL A 237 22.01 -4.83 -23.52
C VAL A 237 21.12 -4.21 -24.59
#